data_AF-A0A960HH60-F1
#
_entry.id   AF-A0A960HH60-F1
#
_cell.length_a   1.000
_cell.length_b   1.000
_cell.length_c   1.000
_cell.angle_alpha   90.00
_cell.angle_beta   90.00
_cell.angle_gamma   90.00
#
_symmetry.space_group_name_H-M   'P 1'
#
loop_
_entity.id
_entity.type
_entity.pdbx_description
1 polymer ?
#
loop_
_entity_poly.entity_id
_entity_poly.type
_entity_poly.pdbx_seq_one_letter_code
_entity_poly.pdbx_strand_id
1 'polypeptide(L)'
;RLWASSDRFHHTILSFPLPTIAAVNGPALAGGCDLACMTDIRIAVPTAHFGHPEHAWSPVVYRPLRDLIGGAADRELLLNGREMQMDEEVRIGLVAAVVPEGEP
;
A
#
# COMPACT_ATOMS: atom_id res chain seq x y z
N ARG A 1 -3.43 -11.13 -21.17
CA ARG A 1 -4.44 -10.04 -21.18
C ARG A 1 -4.48 -9.33 -19.83
N LEU A 2 -4.65 -10.05 -18.72
CA LEU A 2 -4.61 -9.49 -17.35
C LEU A 2 -3.24 -8.91 -16.95
N TRP A 3 -2.15 -9.66 -17.15
CA TRP A 3 -0.80 -9.19 -16.82
C TRP A 3 -0.43 -7.93 -17.60
N ALA A 4 -0.66 -7.93 -18.92
CA ALA A 4 -0.42 -6.75 -19.75
C ALA A 4 -1.26 -5.52 -19.36
N SER A 5 -2.48 -5.68 -18.80
CA SER A 5 -3.23 -4.54 -18.25
C SER A 5 -2.68 -4.06 -16.91
N SER A 6 -2.23 -4.98 -16.04
CA SER A 6 -1.59 -4.66 -14.77
C SER A 6 -0.26 -3.93 -14.98
N ASP A 7 0.58 -4.40 -15.91
CA ASP A 7 1.86 -3.75 -16.26
C ASP A 7 1.64 -2.31 -16.74
N ARG A 8 0.66 -2.09 -17.62
CA ARG A 8 0.32 -0.73 -18.09
C ARG A 8 -0.20 0.15 -16.95
N PHE A 9 -1.00 -0.41 -16.04
CA PHE A 9 -1.51 0.30 -14.89
C PHE A 9 -0.37 0.71 -13.94
N HIS A 10 0.49 -0.23 -13.54
CA HIS A 10 1.66 0.05 -12.70
C HIS A 10 2.56 1.09 -13.35
N HIS A 11 2.85 0.95 -14.64
CA HIS A 11 3.66 1.92 -15.36
C HIS A 11 3.03 3.32 -15.36
N THR A 12 1.72 3.42 -15.58
CA THR A 12 1.01 4.71 -15.57
C THR A 12 1.14 5.43 -14.23
N ILE A 13 0.96 4.73 -13.11
CA ILE A 13 1.06 5.33 -11.77
C ILE A 13 2.51 5.72 -11.47
N LEU A 14 3.45 4.77 -11.64
CA LEU A 14 4.86 4.97 -11.29
C LEU A 14 5.59 6.01 -12.17
N SER A 15 5.05 6.32 -13.35
CA SER A 15 5.61 7.33 -14.27
C SER A 15 4.75 8.58 -14.39
N PHE A 16 3.74 8.74 -13.52
CA PHE A 16 2.87 9.91 -13.56
C PHE A 16 3.70 11.18 -13.29
N PRO A 17 3.57 12.25 -14.11
CA PRO A 17 4.50 13.39 -14.06
C PRO A 17 4.23 14.37 -12.92
N LEU A 18 3.18 14.15 -12.13
CA LEU A 18 2.77 15.00 -11.02
C LEU A 18 2.71 14.19 -9.73
N PRO A 19 2.79 14.85 -8.55
CA PRO A 19 2.61 14.16 -7.28
C PRO A 19 1.25 13.47 -7.18
N THR A 20 1.26 12.26 -6.65
CA THR A 20 0.10 11.38 -6.44
C THR A 20 -0.15 11.17 -4.95
N ILE A 21 -1.42 11.23 -4.55
CA ILE A 21 -1.85 11.09 -3.16
C ILE A 21 -2.91 10.00 -3.08
N ALA A 22 -2.69 9.01 -2.22
CA ALA A 22 -3.70 8.04 -1.83
C ALA A 22 -4.40 8.51 -0.55
N ALA A 23 -5.69 8.83 -0.65
CA ALA A 23 -6.56 9.07 0.50
C ALA A 23 -7.32 7.79 0.83
N VAL A 24 -7.03 7.19 1.99
CA VAL A 24 -7.48 5.83 2.34
C VAL A 24 -8.44 5.88 3.53
N ASN A 25 -9.72 5.60 3.26
CA ASN A 25 -10.81 5.69 4.23
C ASN A 25 -11.28 4.32 4.74
N GLY A 26 -10.49 3.26 4.53
CA GLY A 26 -10.89 1.88 4.83
C GLY A 26 -9.89 0.86 4.30
N PRO A 27 -10.35 -0.37 3.97
CA PRO A 27 -9.46 -1.44 3.50
C PRO A 27 -8.71 -1.08 2.21
N ALA A 28 -7.38 -1.05 2.27
CA ALA A 28 -6.48 -1.02 1.12
C ALA A 28 -5.75 -2.36 1.02
N LEU A 29 -6.42 -3.35 0.44
CA LEU A 29 -5.97 -4.74 0.43
C LEU A 29 -5.54 -5.19 -0.98
N ALA A 30 -4.59 -6.12 -1.04
CA ALA A 30 -4.10 -6.71 -2.28
C ALA A 30 -3.63 -5.65 -3.29
N GLY A 31 -4.15 -5.67 -4.52
CA GLY A 31 -3.85 -4.65 -5.53
C GLY A 31 -4.23 -3.21 -5.10
N GLY A 32 -5.13 -3.05 -4.13
CA GLY A 32 -5.42 -1.75 -3.50
C GLY A 32 -4.27 -1.29 -2.60
N CYS A 33 -3.64 -2.21 -1.87
CA CYS A 33 -2.41 -1.96 -1.10
C CYS A 33 -1.27 -1.56 -2.05
N ASP A 34 -1.08 -2.31 -3.14
CA ASP A 34 -0.07 -1.99 -4.16
C ASP A 34 -0.30 -0.61 -4.76
N LEU A 35 -1.54 -0.28 -5.12
CA LEU A 35 -1.88 1.04 -5.66
C LEU A 35 -1.52 2.16 -4.68
N ALA A 36 -1.88 2.01 -3.41
CA ALA A 36 -1.52 2.99 -2.40
C ALA A 36 0.00 3.08 -2.21
N CYS A 37 0.73 1.96 -2.27
CA CYS A 37 2.19 1.95 -2.17
C CYS A 37 2.87 2.62 -3.38
N MET A 38 2.26 2.57 -4.56
CA MET A 38 2.80 3.21 -5.77
C MET A 38 2.58 4.73 -5.81
N THR A 39 1.75 5.31 -4.92
CA THR A 39 1.62 6.78 -4.83
C THR A 39 2.77 7.41 -4.05
N ASP A 40 2.97 8.72 -4.23
CA ASP A 40 4.01 9.45 -3.50
C ASP A 40 3.66 9.61 -2.01
N ILE A 41 2.40 9.95 -1.73
CA ILE A 41 1.90 10.21 -0.38
C ILE A 41 0.69 9.33 -0.08
N ARG A 42 0.58 8.87 1.17
CA ARG A 42 -0.59 8.17 1.72
C ARG A 42 -1.11 8.92 2.95
N ILE A 43 -2.38 9.27 2.93
CA ILE A 43 -3.12 9.86 4.05
C ILE A 43 -4.25 8.89 4.39
N ALA A 44 -4.42 8.56 5.67
CA ALA A 44 -5.34 7.53 6.09
C ALA A 44 -6.23 7.99 7.24
N VAL A 45 -7.42 7.39 7.36
CA VAL A 45 -8.22 7.47 8.59
C VAL A 45 -7.76 6.41 9.61
N PRO A 46 -8.03 6.54 10.92
CA PRO A 46 -7.61 5.56 11.91
C PRO A 46 -8.13 4.13 11.67
N THR A 47 -9.25 3.99 10.93
CA THR A 47 -9.88 2.71 10.60
C THR A 47 -9.38 2.10 9.28
N ALA A 48 -8.51 2.79 8.55
CA ALA A 48 -7.85 2.25 7.38
C ALA A 48 -6.88 1.12 7.76
N HIS A 49 -6.69 0.18 6.86
CA HIS A 49 -5.77 -0.92 7.04
C HIS A 49 -5.20 -1.37 5.70
N PHE A 50 -3.90 -1.67 5.70
CA PHE A 50 -3.14 -2.05 4.52
C PHE A 50 -2.64 -3.49 4.66
N GLY A 51 -2.61 -4.22 3.56
CA GLY A 51 -2.02 -5.56 3.59
C GLY A 51 -2.26 -6.42 2.36
N HIS A 52 -1.65 -7.60 2.41
CA HIS A 52 -1.67 -8.61 1.36
C HIS A 52 -2.31 -9.92 1.84
N PRO A 53 -3.62 -9.95 2.13
CA PRO A 53 -4.32 -11.16 2.56
C PRO A 53 -4.24 -12.29 1.51
N GLU A 54 -4.04 -11.93 0.24
CA GLU A 54 -3.90 -12.87 -0.86
C GLU A 54 -2.66 -13.76 -0.77
N HIS A 55 -1.67 -13.45 0.09
CA HIS A 55 -0.50 -14.31 0.32
C HIS A 55 -0.90 -15.76 0.69
N ALA A 56 -2.08 -15.94 1.30
CA ALA A 56 -2.60 -17.24 1.70
C ALA A 56 -2.99 -18.13 0.51
N TRP A 57 -3.27 -17.56 -0.67
CA TRP A 57 -3.79 -18.31 -1.82
C TRP A 57 -3.21 -17.88 -3.19
N SER A 58 -2.35 -16.86 -3.22
CA SER A 58 -1.76 -16.31 -4.44
C SER A 58 -0.37 -15.70 -4.17
N PRO A 59 0.54 -15.68 -5.15
CA PRO A 59 1.72 -14.82 -5.10
C PRO A 59 1.35 -13.34 -4.92
N VAL A 60 2.19 -12.61 -4.18
CA VAL A 60 2.06 -11.16 -3.88
C VAL A 60 3.07 -10.36 -4.69
N VAL A 61 2.67 -9.16 -5.14
CA VAL A 61 3.55 -8.18 -5.77
C VAL A 61 4.28 -7.36 -4.68
N TYR A 62 5.37 -7.89 -4.12
CA TYR A 62 6.02 -7.28 -2.95
C TYR A 62 6.90 -6.04 -3.24
N ARG A 63 7.11 -5.68 -4.52
CA ARG A 63 8.09 -4.63 -4.87
C ARG A 63 7.69 -3.23 -4.38
N PRO A 64 6.46 -2.72 -4.60
CA PRO A 64 6.10 -1.38 -4.16
C PRO A 64 6.22 -1.19 -2.64
N LEU A 65 5.73 -2.16 -1.86
CA LEU A 65 5.84 -2.12 -0.40
C LEU A 65 7.30 -2.14 0.05
N ARG A 66 8.11 -3.06 -0.49
CA ARG A 66 9.55 -3.15 -0.22
C ARG A 66 10.30 -1.84 -0.49
N ASP A 67 9.98 -1.16 -1.59
CA ASP A 67 10.67 0.07 -1.98
C ASP A 67 10.34 1.22 -1.01
N LEU A 68 9.21 1.16 -0.31
CA LEU A 68 8.81 2.12 0.74
C LEU A 68 9.39 1.81 2.12
N ILE A 69 9.15 0.62 2.64
CA ILE A 69 9.42 0.29 4.06
C ILE A 69 10.73 -0.49 4.26
N GLY A 70 11.43 -0.79 3.16
CA GLY A 70 12.65 -1.59 3.15
C GLY A 70 12.38 -3.10 3.23
N GLY A 71 13.35 -3.88 2.75
CA GLY A 71 13.15 -5.32 2.56
C GLY A 71 13.09 -6.17 3.83
N ALA A 72 13.42 -5.64 5.01
CA ALA A 72 13.30 -6.39 6.26
C ALA A 72 11.84 -6.38 6.76
N ALA A 73 11.23 -5.20 6.84
CA ALA A 73 9.85 -5.03 7.25
C ALA A 73 8.89 -5.69 6.25
N ASP A 74 9.11 -5.48 4.95
CA ASP A 74 8.32 -6.12 3.88
C ASP A 74 8.29 -7.66 4.00
N ARG A 75 9.45 -8.29 4.19
CA ARG A 75 9.52 -9.75 4.36
C ARG A 75 8.84 -10.22 5.63
N GLU A 76 8.97 -9.49 6.73
CA GLU A 76 8.33 -9.84 7.99
C GLU A 76 6.80 -9.89 7.83
N LEU A 77 6.20 -8.82 7.29
CA LEU A 77 4.77 -8.70 7.05
C LEU A 77 4.24 -9.77 6.08
N LEU A 78 4.97 -10.04 5.00
CA LEU A 78 4.53 -11.01 4.00
C LEU A 78 4.68 -12.46 4.44
N LEU A 79 5.71 -12.77 5.23
CA LEU A 79 5.96 -14.13 5.71
C LEU A 79 5.02 -14.52 6.86
N ASN A 80 4.60 -13.55 7.69
CA ASN A 80 3.68 -13.81 8.79
C ASN A 80 2.20 -13.56 8.43
N GLY A 81 1.94 -12.80 7.36
CA GLY A 81 0.59 -12.48 6.91
C GLY A 81 -0.22 -11.61 7.87
N ARG A 82 0.42 -10.93 8.81
CA ARG A 82 -0.26 -10.12 9.83
C ARG A 82 -0.72 -8.78 9.26
N GLU A 83 -1.79 -8.23 9.82
CA GLU A 83 -2.19 -6.85 9.58
C GLU A 83 -1.30 -5.90 10.38
N MET A 84 -0.89 -4.80 9.76
CA MET A 84 -0.20 -3.72 10.46
C MET A 84 -1.20 -2.91 11.27
N GLN A 85 -0.74 -2.39 12.40
CA GLN A 85 -1.49 -1.40 13.16
C GLN A 85 -1.10 -0.01 12.67
N MET A 86 -2.05 0.93 12.68
CA MET A 86 -1.88 2.27 12.12
C MET A 86 -0.65 3.02 12.68
N ASP A 87 -0.33 2.83 13.97
CA ASP A 87 0.85 3.42 14.61
C ASP A 87 2.17 2.89 14.03
N GLU A 88 2.22 1.60 13.69
CA GLU A 88 3.33 1.00 12.97
C GLU A 88 3.43 1.53 11.54
N GLU A 89 2.32 1.61 10.82
CA GLU A 89 2.27 2.09 9.43
C GLU A 89 2.85 3.51 9.30
N VAL A 90 2.54 4.39 10.25
CA VAL A 90 3.14 5.72 10.33
C VAL A 90 4.64 5.64 10.64
N ARG A 91 5.02 4.82 11.63
CA ARG A 91 6.42 4.70 12.07
C ARG A 91 7.35 4.17 10.98
N ILE A 92 6.88 3.25 10.14
CA ILE A 92 7.67 2.66 9.04
C ILE A 92 7.63 3.52 7.77
N GLY A 93 6.93 4.65 7.77
CA GLY A 93 6.81 5.56 6.64
C GLY A 93 5.83 5.09 5.56
N LEU A 94 4.98 4.10 5.86
CA LEU A 94 3.90 3.70 4.97
C LEU A 94 2.83 4.80 4.94
N VAL A 95 2.36 5.29 6.08
CA VAL A 95 1.36 6.38 6.14
C VAL A 95 2.03 7.69 6.54
N ALA A 96 1.82 8.74 5.76
CA ALA A 96 2.41 10.05 6.02
C ALA A 96 1.64 10.84 7.10
N ALA A 97 0.31 10.71 7.12
CA ALA A 97 -0.55 11.36 8.08
C ALA A 97 -1.83 10.55 8.33
N VAL A 98 -2.33 10.63 9.56
CA VAL A 98 -3.64 10.10 9.96
C VAL A 98 -4.58 11.25 10.23
N VAL A 99 -5.75 11.26 9.60
CA VAL A 99 -6.76 12.33 9.69
C VAL A 99 -8.10 11.78 10.20
N PRO A 100 -8.93 12.58 10.90
CA PRO A 100 -10.29 12.19 11.27
C PRO A 100 -11.15 11.73 10.09
N GLU A 101 -12.09 10.81 10.35
CA GLU A 101 -13.07 10.41 9.34
C GLU A 101 -13.94 11.61 8.91
N GLY A 102 -14.12 11.78 7.61
CA GLY A 102 -14.95 12.84 7.04
C GLY A 102 -14.25 14.19 6.87
N GLU A 103 -12.97 14.30 7.18
CA GLU A 103 -12.12 15.39 6.69
C GLU A 103 -11.68 15.09 5.24
N PRO A 104 -11.88 16.03 4.28
CA PRO A 104 -11.50 15.84 2.88
C PRO A 104 -9.98 15.92 2.64
#